data_AF-A0A0F9FFT5-F1
#
_entry.id   AF-A0A0F9FFT5-F1
#
_cell.length_a   1.000
_cell.length_b   1.000
_cell.length_c   1.000
_cell.angle_alpha   90.00
_cell.angle_beta   90.00
_cell.angle_gamma   90.00
#
_symmetry.space_group_name_H-M   'P 1'
#
loop_
_entity.id
_entity.type
_entity.pdbx_description
1 polymer ?
#
loop_
_entity_poly.entity_id
_entity_poly.type
_entity_poly.pdbx_seq_one_letter_code
_entity_poly.pdbx_strand_id
1 'polypeptide(L)'
;MSYGINEPEAPATKKQTFKIFTLGGGDVREQNLTRKEASDKIQEMLAVNGKAVDGGPAMDFETLWEEAKADGYVAGTDAIPTPMIVEGYEHEPVMGGACGFAWVNFSMKKGLGRKFGKWLIDNDHARKDDYYGGCTIWIGEHGQSMARKEAHAHAMAQTLQRAGIEDAHGMSRMD
;
A
#
# COMPACT_ATOMS: atom_id res chain seq x y z
N MET A 1 -0.41 -20.40 23.88
CA MET A 1 -0.68 -21.85 23.88
C MET A 1 0.35 -22.52 23.00
N SER A 2 1.34 -23.22 23.57
CA SER A 2 2.32 -23.99 22.79
C SER A 2 1.65 -25.27 22.31
N TYR A 3 1.38 -25.38 21.00
CA TYR A 3 0.94 -26.63 20.40
C TYR A 3 2.09 -27.63 20.47
N GLY A 4 2.07 -28.51 21.49
CA GLY A 4 3.09 -29.54 21.68
C GLY A 4 3.11 -30.51 20.49
N ILE A 5 4.31 -30.84 20.02
CA ILE A 5 4.51 -31.89 19.01
C ILE A 5 4.19 -33.21 19.70
N ASN A 6 3.10 -33.87 19.29
CA ASN A 6 2.79 -35.21 19.76
C ASN A 6 3.80 -36.22 19.19
N GLU A 7 4.47 -36.96 20.08
CA GLU A 7 5.47 -38.00 19.77
C GLU A 7 6.65 -37.45 18.93
N PRO A 8 7.55 -36.65 19.53
CA PRO A 8 8.63 -35.97 18.80
C PRO A 8 9.58 -36.92 18.06
N GLU A 9 9.79 -38.12 18.62
CA GLU A 9 10.70 -39.16 18.08
C GLU A 9 10.04 -40.07 17.03
N ALA A 10 8.72 -39.94 16.82
CA ALA A 10 8.05 -40.73 15.79
C ALA A 10 8.51 -40.30 14.38
N PRO A 11 8.40 -41.17 13.36
CA PRO A 11 8.69 -40.79 11.98
C PRO A 11 7.86 -39.58 11.54
N ALA A 12 8.50 -38.68 10.79
CA ALA A 12 7.88 -37.49 10.23
C ALA A 12 6.64 -37.86 9.42
N THR A 13 5.58 -37.09 9.61
CA THR A 13 4.33 -37.33 8.86
C THR A 13 4.51 -36.98 7.39
N LYS A 14 3.73 -37.62 6.50
CA LYS A 14 3.68 -37.27 5.07
C LYS A 14 3.40 -35.79 4.83
N LYS A 15 2.64 -35.14 5.73
CA LYS A 15 2.36 -33.70 5.67
C LYS A 15 3.60 -32.86 5.94
N GLN A 16 4.42 -33.23 6.91
CA GLN A 16 5.66 -32.50 7.24
C GLN A 16 6.69 -32.64 6.12
N THR A 17 6.92 -33.86 5.62
CA THR A 17 7.88 -34.09 4.54
C THR A 17 7.45 -33.42 3.23
N PHE A 18 6.15 -33.43 2.91
CA PHE A 18 5.61 -32.67 1.78
C PHE A 18 5.76 -31.16 1.97
N LYS A 19 5.55 -30.64 3.19
CA LYS A 19 5.73 -29.21 3.49
C LYS A 19 7.19 -28.78 3.27
N ILE A 20 8.16 -29.56 3.71
CA ILE A 20 9.60 -29.29 3.47
C ILE A 20 9.90 -29.24 1.96
N PHE A 21 9.38 -30.19 1.19
CA PHE A 21 9.51 -30.20 -0.27
C PHE A 21 8.95 -28.92 -0.90
N THR A 22 7.74 -28.51 -0.50
CA THR A 22 7.12 -27.27 -1.03
C THR A 22 7.85 -26.00 -0.64
N LEU A 23 8.65 -26.02 0.43
CA LEU A 23 9.46 -24.88 0.87
C LEU A 23 10.84 -24.82 0.20
N GLY A 24 11.12 -25.69 -0.77
CA GLY A 24 12.40 -25.74 -1.50
C GLY A 24 13.49 -26.56 -0.81
N GLY A 25 13.16 -27.31 0.24
CA GLY A 25 14.11 -28.11 1.03
C GLY A 25 14.58 -29.41 0.37
N GLY A 26 14.24 -29.65 -0.90
CA GLY A 26 14.44 -30.92 -1.59
C GLY A 26 13.44 -32.01 -1.15
N ASP A 27 13.51 -33.18 -1.81
CA ASP A 27 12.66 -34.32 -1.45
C ASP A 27 13.25 -35.07 -0.24
N VAL A 28 12.58 -34.92 0.89
CA VAL A 28 12.98 -35.53 2.18
C VAL A 28 12.06 -36.68 2.60
N ARG A 29 11.17 -37.15 1.72
CA ARG A 29 10.18 -38.18 2.04
C ARG A 29 10.81 -39.53 2.41
N GLU A 30 12.02 -39.79 1.95
CA GLU A 30 12.77 -41.03 2.21
C GLU A 30 13.87 -40.86 3.28
N GLN A 31 14.02 -39.66 3.87
CA GLN A 31 15.16 -39.33 4.72
C GLN A 31 15.01 -39.72 6.21
N ASN A 32 14.09 -40.62 6.56
CA ASN A 32 13.86 -41.12 7.94
C ASN A 32 13.86 -40.04 9.05
N LEU A 33 13.40 -38.83 8.73
CA LEU A 33 13.33 -37.73 9.69
C LEU A 33 12.33 -38.04 10.81
N THR A 34 12.63 -37.59 12.01
CA THR A 34 11.67 -37.56 13.12
C THR A 34 10.67 -36.40 12.96
N ARG A 35 9.52 -36.47 13.65
CA ARG A 35 8.51 -35.38 13.63
C ARG A 35 9.09 -34.08 14.16
N LYS A 36 9.97 -34.15 15.17
CA LYS A 36 10.65 -32.99 15.73
C LYS A 36 11.60 -32.37 14.70
N GLU A 37 12.51 -33.15 14.12
CA GLU A 37 13.44 -32.64 13.09
C GLU A 37 12.70 -32.05 11.89
N ALA A 38 11.63 -32.69 11.44
CA ALA A 38 10.83 -32.17 10.33
C ALA A 38 10.10 -30.88 10.72
N SER A 39 9.58 -30.78 11.95
CA SER A 39 8.94 -29.56 12.46
C SER A 39 9.95 -28.42 12.61
N ASP A 40 11.11 -28.69 13.19
CA ASP A 40 12.18 -27.71 13.40
C ASP A 40 12.70 -27.19 12.05
N LYS A 41 12.92 -28.08 11.07
CA LYS A 41 13.30 -27.71 9.71
C LYS A 41 12.23 -26.87 9.00
N ILE A 42 10.94 -27.18 9.21
CA ILE A 42 9.84 -26.34 8.71
C ILE A 42 9.85 -24.97 9.38
N GLN A 43 10.05 -24.89 10.70
CA GLN A 43 10.10 -23.61 11.42
C GLN A 43 11.30 -22.78 10.99
N GLU A 44 12.48 -23.39 10.82
CA GLU A 44 13.68 -22.75 10.30
C GLU A 44 13.43 -22.24 8.86
N MET A 45 12.89 -23.09 7.99
CA MET A 45 12.56 -22.69 6.62
C MET A 45 11.47 -21.62 6.57
N LEU A 46 10.50 -21.63 7.48
CA LEU A 46 9.47 -20.59 7.59
C LEU A 46 10.02 -19.31 8.23
N ALA A 47 11.04 -19.37 9.08
CA ALA A 47 11.72 -18.19 9.62
C ALA A 47 12.61 -17.53 8.55
N VAL A 48 13.29 -18.35 7.73
CA VAL A 48 14.08 -17.90 6.58
C VAL A 48 13.18 -17.39 5.45
N ASN A 49 12.11 -18.12 5.11
CA ASN A 49 11.13 -17.73 4.08
C ASN A 49 10.09 -16.71 4.61
N GLY A 50 10.04 -16.46 5.92
CA GLY A 50 9.13 -15.52 6.58
C GLY A 50 9.37 -14.05 6.25
N LYS A 51 10.41 -13.76 5.46
CA LYS A 51 10.66 -12.45 4.83
C LYS A 51 10.37 -12.41 3.33
N ALA A 52 9.82 -13.46 2.72
CA ALA A 52 9.52 -13.48 1.29
C ALA A 52 8.11 -14.02 1.03
N VAL A 53 7.12 -13.14 1.15
CA VAL A 53 5.81 -13.32 0.53
C VAL A 53 5.90 -12.75 -0.88
N ASP A 54 5.97 -13.61 -1.89
CA ASP A 54 5.89 -13.32 -3.33
C ASP A 54 6.79 -12.18 -3.88
N GLY A 55 8.02 -12.56 -4.24
CA GLY A 55 8.53 -12.30 -5.60
C GLY A 55 8.87 -10.87 -6.04
N GLY A 56 9.18 -9.96 -5.12
CA GLY A 56 9.80 -8.66 -5.39
C GLY A 56 10.46 -8.12 -4.11
N PRO A 57 11.33 -7.09 -4.17
CA PRO A 57 11.80 -6.44 -2.95
C PRO A 57 10.56 -6.07 -2.13
N ALA A 58 10.54 -6.42 -0.84
CA ALA A 58 9.46 -6.06 0.06
C ALA A 58 9.34 -4.53 0.06
N MET A 59 8.42 -4.01 -0.75
CA MET A 59 8.18 -2.59 -0.84
C MET A 59 7.63 -2.17 0.51
N ASP A 60 8.38 -1.33 1.22
CA ASP A 60 7.94 -0.78 2.47
C ASP A 60 6.82 0.23 2.18
N PHE A 61 5.58 -0.17 2.51
CA PHE A 61 4.40 0.66 2.26
C PHE A 61 4.40 1.93 3.09
N GLU A 62 5.05 1.92 4.26
CA GLU A 62 5.24 3.13 5.05
C GLU A 62 6.12 4.12 4.28
N THR A 63 7.29 3.67 3.82
CA THR A 63 8.18 4.49 2.99
C THR A 63 7.48 5.00 1.73
N LEU A 64 6.77 4.14 0.98
CA LEU A 64 6.03 4.57 -0.21
C LEU A 64 4.97 5.63 0.11
N TRP A 65 4.28 5.49 1.23
CA TRP A 65 3.26 6.44 1.67
C TRP A 65 3.87 7.79 2.07
N GLU A 66 4.94 7.78 2.86
CA GLU A 66 5.64 9.00 3.25
C GLU A 66 6.25 9.73 2.05
N GLU A 67 6.87 9.00 1.11
CA GLU A 67 7.38 9.57 -0.15
C GLU A 67 6.25 10.19 -0.99
N ALA A 68 5.15 9.47 -1.20
CA ALA A 68 4.03 9.96 -2.01
C ALA A 68 3.34 11.19 -1.37
N LYS A 69 3.21 11.23 -0.03
CA LYS A 69 2.75 12.41 0.71
C LYS A 69 3.72 13.57 0.58
N ALA A 70 5.02 13.33 0.73
CA ALA A 70 6.04 14.38 0.67
C ALA A 70 6.07 15.03 -0.72
N ASP A 71 6.11 14.23 -1.78
CA ASP A 71 6.06 14.71 -3.16
C ASP A 71 4.79 15.53 -3.44
N GLY A 72 3.65 15.02 -2.96
CA GLY A 72 2.37 15.71 -3.04
C GLY A 72 2.34 17.04 -2.28
N TYR A 73 2.88 17.05 -1.06
CA TYR A 73 2.93 18.25 -0.23
C TYR A 73 3.81 19.34 -0.85
N VAL A 74 4.99 18.98 -1.38
CA VAL A 74 5.88 19.90 -2.09
C VAL A 74 5.17 20.48 -3.31
N ALA A 75 4.60 19.63 -4.17
CA ALA A 75 3.91 20.08 -5.38
C ALA A 75 2.73 21.01 -5.09
N GLY A 76 1.92 20.70 -4.06
CA GLY A 76 0.81 21.56 -3.66
C GLY A 76 1.26 22.87 -2.99
N THR A 77 2.41 22.88 -2.32
CA THR A 77 2.99 24.10 -1.73
C THR A 77 3.53 25.03 -2.82
N ASP A 78 4.21 24.47 -3.81
CA ASP A 78 4.84 25.17 -4.93
C ASP A 78 3.84 25.60 -6.01
N ALA A 79 2.65 24.99 -6.03
CA ALA A 79 1.58 25.38 -6.94
C ALA A 79 1.18 26.85 -6.70
N ILE A 80 1.13 27.62 -7.80
CA ILE A 80 0.72 29.02 -7.83
C ILE A 80 -0.72 29.06 -8.37
N PRO A 81 -1.74 29.23 -7.51
CA PRO A 81 -3.12 29.30 -7.96
C PRO A 81 -3.38 30.55 -8.79
N THR A 82 -4.24 30.45 -9.78
CA THR A 82 -4.82 31.63 -10.41
C THR A 82 -5.76 32.30 -9.40
N PRO A 83 -5.51 33.56 -9.00
CA PRO A 83 -6.39 34.27 -8.09
C PRO A 83 -7.81 34.36 -8.66
N MET A 84 -8.82 34.23 -7.80
CA MET A 84 -10.21 34.41 -8.21
C MET A 84 -10.78 35.72 -7.65
N ILE A 85 -11.66 36.35 -8.42
CA ILE A 85 -12.45 37.50 -7.98
C ILE A 85 -13.84 36.98 -7.61
N VAL A 86 -14.31 37.32 -6.41
CA VAL A 86 -15.65 36.98 -5.95
C VAL A 86 -16.56 38.17 -6.23
N GLU A 87 -17.72 37.93 -6.83
CA GLU A 87 -18.73 38.95 -7.07
C GLU A 87 -19.16 39.60 -5.74
N GLY A 88 -19.12 40.93 -5.67
CA GLY A 88 -19.34 41.72 -4.45
C GLY A 88 -18.09 41.96 -3.58
N TYR A 89 -16.94 41.39 -3.95
CA TYR A 89 -15.64 41.59 -3.29
C TYR A 89 -14.53 41.85 -4.32
N GLU A 90 -14.81 42.69 -5.33
CA GLU A 90 -13.95 42.87 -6.51
C GLU A 90 -12.56 43.46 -6.18
N HIS A 91 -12.44 44.14 -5.04
CA HIS A 91 -11.19 44.77 -4.60
C HIS A 91 -10.27 43.83 -3.79
N GLU A 92 -10.74 42.63 -3.45
CA GLU A 92 -10.02 41.67 -2.59
C GLU A 92 -9.93 40.29 -3.26
N PRO A 93 -9.02 40.10 -4.23
CA PRO A 93 -8.89 38.82 -4.92
C PRO A 93 -8.43 37.72 -3.96
N VAL A 94 -9.07 36.56 -4.06
CA VAL A 94 -8.70 35.36 -3.30
C VAL A 94 -7.48 34.74 -3.97
N MET A 95 -6.30 35.00 -3.42
CA MET A 95 -5.02 34.52 -3.96
C MET A 95 -4.87 32.99 -3.94
N GLY A 96 -5.67 32.30 -3.11
CA GLY A 96 -5.75 30.84 -3.10
C GLY A 96 -6.48 30.25 -4.31
N GLY A 97 -7.09 31.09 -5.15
CA GLY A 97 -7.91 30.68 -6.28
C GLY A 97 -9.21 30.01 -5.85
N ALA A 98 -9.77 29.21 -6.75
CA ALA A 98 -11.01 28.47 -6.53
C ALA A 98 -10.99 27.60 -5.26
N CYS A 99 -12.12 27.61 -4.55
CA CYS A 99 -12.39 26.66 -3.48
C CYS A 99 -12.70 25.28 -4.06
N GLY A 100 -12.17 24.22 -3.44
CA GLY A 100 -12.48 22.87 -3.88
C GLY A 100 -11.77 21.75 -3.13
N PHE A 101 -11.92 20.56 -3.68
CA PHE A 101 -11.36 19.32 -3.17
C PHE A 101 -10.48 18.63 -4.20
N ALA A 102 -9.58 17.77 -3.73
CA ALA A 102 -8.87 16.82 -4.57
C ALA A 102 -8.66 15.50 -3.84
N TRP A 103 -8.43 14.45 -4.62
CA TRP A 103 -8.21 13.10 -4.14
C TRP A 103 -7.40 12.28 -5.15
N VAL A 104 -6.80 11.19 -4.67
CA VAL A 104 -6.13 10.18 -5.51
C VAL A 104 -6.97 8.92 -5.52
N ASN A 105 -7.19 8.35 -6.71
CA ASN A 105 -7.90 7.09 -6.89
C ASN A 105 -7.03 6.06 -7.61
N PHE A 106 -7.16 4.79 -7.21
CA PHE A 106 -6.57 3.65 -7.92
C PHE A 106 -7.32 2.34 -7.63
N SER A 107 -7.16 1.36 -8.51
CA SER A 107 -7.79 0.04 -8.39
C SER A 107 -7.13 -0.85 -7.35
N MET A 108 -7.97 -1.53 -6.55
CA MET A 108 -7.52 -2.59 -5.64
C MET A 108 -7.77 -4.01 -6.19
N LYS A 109 -7.93 -4.18 -7.51
CA LYS A 109 -8.29 -5.48 -8.11
C LYS A 109 -7.19 -6.53 -8.01
N LYS A 110 -5.92 -6.17 -8.23
CA LYS A 110 -4.77 -7.10 -8.24
C LYS A 110 -3.45 -6.38 -7.97
N GLY A 111 -2.36 -7.15 -7.81
CA GLY A 111 -1.00 -6.63 -7.78
C GLY A 111 -0.69 -5.74 -6.57
N LEU A 112 0.23 -4.80 -6.78
CA LEU A 112 0.70 -3.87 -5.75
C LEU A 112 -0.42 -2.96 -5.23
N GLY A 113 -1.26 -2.42 -6.12
CA GLY A 113 -2.40 -1.59 -5.74
C GLY A 113 -3.35 -2.27 -4.76
N ARG A 114 -3.62 -3.57 -4.91
CA ARG A 114 -4.43 -4.32 -3.93
C ARG A 114 -3.75 -4.40 -2.55
N LYS A 115 -2.44 -4.67 -2.50
CA LYS A 115 -1.70 -4.81 -1.24
C LYS A 115 -1.56 -3.46 -0.53
N PHE A 116 -1.15 -2.43 -1.26
CA PHE A 116 -0.97 -1.07 -0.76
C PHE A 116 -2.30 -0.42 -0.36
N GLY A 117 -3.34 -0.51 -1.20
CA GLY A 117 -4.66 0.04 -0.88
C GLY A 117 -5.30 -0.61 0.34
N LYS A 118 -5.13 -1.93 0.52
CA LYS A 118 -5.54 -2.60 1.77
C LYS A 118 -4.78 -2.04 2.97
N TRP A 119 -3.45 -1.90 2.85
CA TRP A 119 -2.63 -1.35 3.92
C TRP A 119 -3.04 0.09 4.28
N LEU A 120 -3.31 0.96 3.30
CA LEU A 120 -3.78 2.33 3.55
C LEU A 120 -5.10 2.35 4.33
N ILE A 121 -6.06 1.50 3.96
CA ILE A 121 -7.36 1.42 4.63
C ILE A 121 -7.21 0.87 6.05
N ASP A 122 -6.39 -0.16 6.25
CA ASP A 122 -6.15 -0.76 7.56
C ASP A 122 -5.44 0.23 8.53
N ASN A 123 -4.73 1.24 7.99
CA ASN A 123 -4.03 2.30 8.74
C ASN A 123 -4.76 3.66 8.72
N ASP A 124 -6.02 3.70 8.28
CA ASP A 124 -6.86 4.92 8.26
C ASP A 124 -6.29 6.10 7.43
N HIS A 125 -5.54 5.78 6.38
CA HIS A 125 -5.01 6.76 5.42
C HIS A 125 -5.89 6.94 4.19
N ALA A 126 -6.79 6.00 3.93
CA ALA A 126 -7.65 6.02 2.76
C ALA A 126 -8.98 5.33 3.06
N ARG A 127 -9.94 5.55 2.17
CA ARG A 127 -11.21 4.83 2.18
C ARG A 127 -11.35 3.97 0.94
N LYS A 128 -12.28 3.02 1.01
CA LYS A 128 -12.73 2.30 -0.17
C LYS A 128 -13.54 3.25 -1.07
N ASP A 129 -13.28 3.22 -2.37
CA ASP A 129 -14.12 3.90 -3.36
C ASP A 129 -15.34 3.02 -3.64
N ASP A 130 -16.52 3.50 -3.22
CA ASP A 130 -17.78 2.79 -3.39
C ASP A 130 -18.37 2.94 -4.80
N TYR A 131 -17.93 3.94 -5.57
CA TYR A 131 -18.48 4.27 -6.87
C TYR A 131 -17.76 3.55 -8.01
N TYR A 132 -16.44 3.70 -8.09
CA TYR A 132 -15.62 3.10 -9.15
C TYR A 132 -14.98 1.77 -8.72
N GLY A 133 -15.01 1.47 -7.42
CA GLY A 133 -14.32 0.33 -6.84
C GLY A 133 -12.82 0.56 -6.78
N GLY A 134 -12.26 0.63 -5.58
CA GLY A 134 -10.82 0.91 -5.42
C GLY A 134 -10.51 1.56 -4.09
N CYS A 135 -9.42 2.31 -4.07
CA CYS A 135 -8.94 3.07 -2.93
C CYS A 135 -8.98 4.56 -3.28
N THR A 136 -9.52 5.38 -2.37
CA THR A 136 -9.55 6.85 -2.47
C THR A 136 -8.77 7.46 -1.31
N ILE A 137 -7.77 8.27 -1.64
CA ILE A 137 -6.99 9.08 -0.69
C ILE A 137 -7.48 10.52 -0.81
N TRP A 138 -8.05 11.09 0.25
CA TRP A 138 -8.45 12.50 0.27
C TRP A 138 -7.26 13.40 0.57
N ILE A 139 -7.15 14.52 -0.16
CA ILE A 139 -6.15 15.55 0.13
C ILE A 139 -6.77 16.56 1.10
N GLY A 140 -6.37 16.47 2.38
CA GLY A 140 -6.82 17.35 3.45
C GLY A 140 -5.98 18.62 3.59
N GLU A 141 -4.83 18.66 2.95
CA GLU A 141 -3.86 19.75 3.01
C GLU A 141 -4.28 20.96 2.15
N HIS A 142 -3.51 22.04 2.24
CA HIS A 142 -3.62 23.23 1.37
C HIS A 142 -4.89 24.07 1.53
N GLY A 143 -5.62 23.89 2.64
CA GLY A 143 -6.76 24.74 3.01
C GLY A 143 -7.91 24.62 2.01
N GLN A 144 -8.43 25.75 1.52
CA GLN A 144 -9.51 25.74 0.51
C GLN A 144 -9.01 25.71 -0.94
N SER A 145 -7.71 25.87 -1.19
CA SER A 145 -7.20 26.04 -2.56
C SER A 145 -7.31 24.76 -3.39
N MET A 146 -8.20 24.75 -4.38
CA MET A 146 -8.39 23.62 -5.29
C MET A 146 -7.11 23.34 -6.09
N ALA A 147 -6.47 24.37 -6.65
CA ALA A 147 -5.29 24.22 -7.50
C ALA A 147 -4.10 23.57 -6.76
N ARG A 148 -3.91 23.92 -5.48
CA ARG A 148 -2.85 23.32 -4.65
C ARG A 148 -3.16 21.87 -4.30
N LYS A 149 -4.41 21.56 -3.95
CA LYS A 149 -4.86 20.19 -3.69
C LYS A 149 -4.76 19.31 -4.93
N GLU A 150 -5.10 19.85 -6.08
CA GLU A 150 -4.99 19.17 -7.37
C GLU A 150 -3.52 18.85 -7.70
N ALA A 151 -2.62 19.83 -7.56
CA ALA A 151 -1.18 19.62 -7.75
C ALA A 151 -0.63 18.54 -6.80
N HIS A 152 -1.07 18.55 -5.54
CA HIS A 152 -0.75 17.49 -4.57
C HIS A 152 -1.23 16.13 -5.09
N ALA A 153 -2.52 15.99 -5.39
CA ALA A 153 -3.09 14.72 -5.83
C ALA A 153 -2.38 14.17 -7.08
N HIS A 154 -2.05 15.02 -8.06
CA HIS A 154 -1.34 14.60 -9.26
C HIS A 154 0.09 14.13 -8.97
N ALA A 155 0.84 14.86 -8.15
CA ALA A 155 2.21 14.47 -7.80
C ALA A 155 2.25 13.17 -7.00
N MET A 156 1.37 13.03 -6.00
CA MET A 156 1.21 11.79 -5.24
C MET A 156 0.87 10.62 -6.17
N ALA A 157 -0.09 10.78 -7.08
CA ALA A 157 -0.45 9.75 -8.05
C ALA A 157 0.73 9.35 -8.95
N GLN A 158 1.55 10.30 -9.41
CA GLN A 158 2.75 10.00 -10.20
C GLN A 158 3.78 9.18 -9.40
N THR A 159 3.97 9.47 -8.11
CA THR A 159 4.85 8.68 -7.25
C THR A 159 4.36 7.24 -7.12
N LEU A 160 3.04 7.05 -6.93
CA LEU A 160 2.43 5.72 -6.88
C LEU A 160 2.54 4.98 -8.22
N GLN A 161 2.38 5.67 -9.35
CA GLN A 161 2.58 5.10 -10.70
C GLN A 161 4.02 4.61 -10.88
N ARG A 162 5.03 5.42 -10.50
CA ARG A 162 6.45 5.05 -10.57
C ARG A 162 6.77 3.83 -9.70
N ALA A 163 6.06 3.65 -8.59
CA ALA A 163 6.18 2.50 -7.71
C ALA A 163 5.47 1.23 -8.24
N GLY A 164 4.70 1.32 -9.33
CA GLY A 164 4.01 0.19 -9.96
C GLY A 164 2.49 0.12 -9.70
N ILE A 165 1.88 1.20 -9.21
CA ILE A 165 0.42 1.39 -9.16
C ILE A 165 0.01 2.24 -10.38
N GLU A 166 0.08 1.63 -11.56
CA GLU A 166 0.01 2.30 -12.86
C GLU A 166 -1.30 3.07 -13.11
N ASP A 167 -2.40 2.67 -12.47
CA ASP A 167 -3.72 3.27 -12.64
C ASP A 167 -4.05 4.32 -11.58
N ALA A 168 -3.09 4.72 -10.75
CA ALA A 168 -3.27 5.83 -9.82
C ALA A 168 -3.47 7.15 -10.58
N HIS A 169 -4.46 7.94 -10.19
CA HIS A 169 -4.76 9.23 -10.82
C HIS A 169 -5.26 10.22 -9.78
N GLY A 170 -4.79 11.46 -9.90
CA GLY A 170 -5.30 12.60 -9.15
C GLY A 170 -6.56 13.16 -9.82
N MET A 171 -7.54 13.53 -9.00
CA MET A 171 -8.77 14.20 -9.43
C MET A 171 -9.07 15.38 -8.52
N SER A 172 -9.80 16.34 -9.05
CA SER A 172 -10.25 17.53 -8.33
C SER A 172 -11.70 17.85 -8.66
N ARG A 173 -12.35 18.61 -7.78
CA ARG A 173 -13.67 19.19 -8.03
C ARG A 173 -13.81 20.50 -7.28
N MET A 174 -14.37 21.49 -7.97
CA MET A 174 -14.82 22.74 -7.34
C MET A 174 -15.92 22.42 -6.30
N ASP A 175 -15.92 23.18 -5.20
CA ASP A 175 -16.97 23.13 -4.18
C ASP A 175 -18.04 24.19 -4.44
#